data_AF-A0A356ZX40-F1
#
_entry.id   AF-A0A356ZX40-F1
#
_cell.length_a   1.000
_cell.length_b   1.000
_cell.length_c   1.000
_cell.angle_alpha   90.00
_cell.angle_beta   90.00
_cell.angle_gamma   90.00
#
_symmetry.space_group_name_H-M   'P 1'
#
loop_
_entity.id
_entity.type
_entity.pdbx_description
1 polymer ?
#
loop_
_entity_poly.entity_id
_entity_poly.type
_entity_poly.pdbx_seq_one_letter_code
_entity_poly.pdbx_strand_id
1 'polypeptide(L)' 'MVVAYIVPAKAGLTAQELDSFCKTEPDLALLARPRKYQFVRRIPKTPVGKVLRRELQNLEGIV' A
#
# COMPACT_ATOMS: atom_id res chain seq x y z
N MET A 1 -11.38 6.70 -3.50
CA MET A 1 -10.76 5.43 -3.93
C MET A 1 -9.71 5.02 -2.90
N VAL A 2 -9.62 3.73 -2.54
CA VAL A 2 -8.64 3.25 -1.56
C VAL A 2 -7.38 2.79 -2.30
N VAL A 3 -6.22 3.32 -1.91
CA VAL A 3 -4.91 2.96 -2.47
C VAL A 3 -4.02 2.47 -1.34
N ALA A 4 -3.43 1.30 -1.50
CA ALA A 4 -2.46 0.76 -0.56
C ALA A 4 -1.04 1.06 -1.08
N TYR A 5 -0.23 1.72 -0.23
CA TYR A 5 1.19 1.93 -0.50
C TYR A 5 1.99 0.90 0.29
N ILE A 6 2.76 0.07 -0.40
CA ILE A 6 3.45 -1.07 0.20
C ILE A 6 4.94 -0.91 0.00
N VAL A 7 5.70 -1.10 1.08
CA VAL A 7 7.15 -1.28 1.03
C VAL A 7 7.41 -2.77 1.11
N PRO A 8 7.78 -3.44 0.01
CA PRO A 8 8.01 -4.88 0.01
C PRO A 8 9.25 -5.20 0.84
N ALA A 9 9.10 -6.10 1.82
CA ALA A 9 10.24 -6.62 2.59
C ALA A 9 11.03 -7.67 1.81
N LYS A 10 10.41 -8.31 0.82
CA LYS A 10 11.00 -9.35 -0.05
C LYS A 10 10.74 -9.01 -1.52
N ALA A 11 11.72 -9.28 -2.37
CA ALA A 11 11.54 -9.23 -3.82
C ALA A 11 10.60 -10.38 -4.25
N GLY A 12 9.53 -10.04 -4.98
CA GLY A 12 8.51 -11.01 -5.44
C GLY A 12 7.12 -10.84 -4.83
N LEU A 13 6.91 -9.87 -3.93
CA LEU A 13 5.57 -9.54 -3.45
C LEU A 13 4.74 -8.94 -4.60
N THR A 14 3.64 -9.60 -4.98
CA THR A 14 2.77 -9.14 -6.08
C THR A 14 1.47 -8.53 -5.55
N ALA A 15 0.86 -7.66 -6.35
CA ALA A 15 -0.43 -7.07 -6.01
C ALA A 15 -1.55 -8.13 -5.94
N GLN A 16 -1.45 -9.22 -6.73
CA GLN A 16 -2.43 -10.31 -6.73
C GLN A 16 -2.45 -11.09 -5.42
N GLU A 17 -1.27 -11.38 -4.85
CA GLU A 17 -1.15 -12.04 -3.55
C GLU A 17 -1.81 -11.20 -2.44
N LEU A 18 -1.52 -9.89 -2.44
CA LEU A 18 -2.11 -8.95 -1.47
C LEU A 18 -3.62 -8.82 -1.64
N ASP A 19 -4.11 -8.75 -2.88
CA ASP A 19 -5.53 -8.68 -3.17
C ASP A 19 -6.28 -9.95 -2.75
N SER A 20 -5.68 -11.12 -2.99
CA SER A 20 -6.22 -12.41 -2.57
C SER A 20 -6.29 -12.50 -1.05
N PHE A 21 -5.25 -12.06 -0.35
CA PHE A 21 -5.23 -11.95 1.11
C PHE A 21 -6.34 -11.03 1.63
N CYS A 22 -6.48 -9.82 1.06
CA CYS A 22 -7.54 -8.88 1.41
C CYS A 22 -8.96 -9.38 1.09
N LYS A 23 -9.11 -10.33 0.15
CA LYS A 23 -10.39 -10.96 -0.17
C LYS A 23 -10.77 -12.06 0.81
N THR A 24 -9.78 -12.83 1.27
CA THR A 24 -9.95 -13.93 2.21
C THR A 24 -10.18 -13.45 3.63
N GLU A 25 -9.64 -12.29 4.02
CA GLU A 25 -9.83 -11.72 5.35
C GLU A 25 -11.28 -11.24 5.58
N PRO A 26 -12.02 -11.87 6.53
CA PRO A 26 -13.43 -11.54 6.79
C PRO A 26 -13.61 -10.23 7.56
N ASP A 27 -12.60 -9.79 8.31
CA ASP A 27 -12.60 -8.51 9.04
C ASP A 27 -12.43 -7.30 8.10
N LEU A 28 -12.07 -7.51 6.83
CA LEU A 28 -11.86 -6.43 5.87
C LEU A 28 -13.12 -6.16 5.02
N ALA A 29 -13.85 -5.11 5.42
CA ALA A 29 -15.03 -4.64 4.71
C ALA A 29 -14.75 -4.37 3.21
N LEU A 30 -15.72 -4.69 2.35
CA LEU A 30 -15.59 -4.57 0.90
C LEU A 30 -15.17 -3.17 0.44
N LEU A 31 -15.65 -2.13 1.14
CA LEU A 31 -15.34 -0.73 0.86
C LEU A 31 -13.92 -0.31 1.28
N ALA A 32 -13.32 -1.02 2.24
CA ALA A 32 -11.96 -0.78 2.71
C ALA A 32 -10.91 -1.50 1.85
N ARG A 33 -11.33 -2.39 0.95
CA ARG A 33 -10.43 -3.14 0.07
C ARG A 33 -9.69 -2.18 -0.88
N PRO A 34 -8.34 -2.23 -0.93
CA PRO A 34 -7.58 -1.38 -1.83
C PRO A 34 -7.94 -1.68 -3.29
N ARG A 35 -8.21 -0.63 -4.07
CA ARG A 35 -8.45 -0.75 -5.52
C ARG A 35 -7.16 -0.60 -6.33
N LYS A 36 -6.11 -0.08 -5.71
CA LYS A 36 -4.77 0.07 -6.30
C LYS A 36 -3.74 -0.29 -5.24
N TYR A 37 -2.70 -1.01 -5.68
CA TYR A 37 -1.55 -1.36 -4.88
C TYR A 37 -0.32 -0.69 -5.52
N GLN A 38 0.32 0.20 -4.77
CA GLN A 38 1.47 0.94 -5.23
C GLN A 38 2.69 0.51 -4.43
N PHE A 39 3.66 -0.12 -5.10
CA PHE A 39 4.92 -0.48 -4.48
C PHE A 39 5.85 0.73 -4.44
N VAL A 40 6.32 1.07 -3.24
CA VAL A 40 7.21 2.20 -2.99
C VAL A 40 8.44 1.73 -2.24
N ARG A 41 9.61 2.33 -2.52
CA ARG A 41 10.86 1.95 -1.85
C ARG A 41 10.88 2.36 -0.39
N ARG A 42 10.21 3.47 -0.05
CA ARG A 42 10.09 3.97 1.31
C ARG A 42 8.80 4.77 1.47
N ILE A 43 8.22 4.69 2.65
CA ILE A 43 7.12 5.59 3.04
C ILE A 43 7.74 6.89 3.54
N PRO A 44 7.39 8.06 2.96
CA PRO A 44 7.89 9.34 3.42
C PRO A 44 7.39 9.59 4.83
N LYS A 45 8.33 9.83 5.74
CA LYS A 45 8.05 10.10 7.14
C LYS A 45 8.72 11.40 7.55
N THR A 46 8.11 12.10 8.50
CA THR A 46 8.73 13.24 9.17
C THR A 46 9.95 12.77 9.99
N PRO A 47 10.82 13.70 10.44
CA PRO A 47 11.93 13.37 11.32
C PRO A 47 11.51 12.67 12.62
N VAL A 48 10.26 12.86 13.04
CA VAL A 48 9.64 12.23 14.22
C VAL A 48 8.84 10.96 13.88
N GLY A 49 8.97 10.43 12.66
CA GLY A 49 8.38 9.16 12.23
C GLY A 49 6.91 9.21 11.78
N LYS A 50 6.27 10.39 11.74
CA LYS A 50 4.88 10.51 11.25
C LYS A 50 4.83 10.33 9.73
N VAL A 51 3.87 9.55 9.24
CA VAL A 51 3.69 9.33 7.81
C VAL A 51 3.18 10.59 7.13
N LEU A 52 3.89 11.03 6.09
CA LEU A 52 3.52 12.19 5.28
C LEU A 52 2.53 11.76 4.19
N ARG A 53 1.24 11.78 4.53
CA ARG A 53 0.15 11.37 3.61
C ARG A 53 0.09 12.19 2.33
N ARG A 54 0.45 13.47 2.39
CA ARG A 54 0.43 14.36 1.21
C ARG A 54 1.50 13.98 0.20
N GLU A 55 2.70 13.67 0.69
CA GLU A 55 3.81 13.20 -0.14
C GLU A 55 3.51 11.82 -0.74
N LEU A 56 2.81 10.94 0.00
CA LEU A 56 2.37 9.65 -0.52
C LEU A 56 1.49 9.78 -1.77
N GLN A 57 0.63 10.79 -1.85
CA GLN A 57 -0.23 11.01 -3.03
C GLN A 57 0.54 11.44 -4.28
N ASN A 58 1.72 12.03 -4.09
CA ASN A 58 2.61 12.48 -5.17
C ASN A 58 3.63 11.40 -5.58
N LEU A 59 3.72 10.28 -4.84
CA LEU A 59 4.65 9.21 -5.18
C LEU A 59 4.10 8.41 -6.35
N GLU A 60 4.74 8.55 -7.50
CA GLU A 60 4.62 7.62 -8.60
C GLU A 60 5.29 6.30 -8.16
N GLY A 61 4.54 5.21 -8.17
CA GLY A 61 5.13 3.95 -7.71
C GLY A 61 6.16 3.40 -8.67
N ILE A 62 6.94 2.49 -8.12
CA ILE A 62 8.00 1.82 -8.84
C ILE A 62 7.31 0.80 -9.73
N VAL A 63 7.22 1.12 -11.03
CA VAL A 63 6.79 0.18 -12.08
C VAL A 63 7.82 -0.93 -12.19
#